data_AF-A0A8H5MR68-F1
#
_entry.id   AF-A0A8H5MR68-F1
#
_cell.length_a   1.000
_cell.length_b   1.000
_cell.length_c   1.000
_cell.angle_alpha   90.00
_cell.angle_beta   90.00
_cell.angle_gamma   90.00
#
_symmetry.space_group_name_H-M   'P 1'
#
loop_
_entity.id
_entity.type
_entity.pdbx_description
1 polymer ?
#
loop_
_entity_poly.entity_id
_entity_poly.type
_entity_poly.pdbx_seq_one_letter_code
_entity_poly.pdbx_strand_id
1 'polypeptide(L)'
;MSSASTLLGALPNSIQLLNGDKVSKLDFRAYDAYVERQQKLFSELSSSAIYPHDTLSLGKVAAQILRHKQRDQAISYTCTLSGNNDLNACQDALNLVTRLILMIEVGSLEKASGFMHQTGPRPLPLWDEDYLDSLTGKLFPISSQQTCRGMAMTPELSAWSLENVAGIKIEFTDNLADHLRLTNNNTQLYIFHHVAFLEAQRNSQTTGQHYAPTERSKYG
;
A
#
# COMPACT_ATOMS: atom_id res chain seq x y z
N MET A 1 -0.72 10.75 -18.34
CA MET A 1 -1.05 9.32 -18.14
C MET A 1 -1.11 9.11 -16.64
N SER A 2 -2.09 8.36 -16.13
CA SER A 2 -2.19 8.11 -14.68
C SER A 2 -0.99 7.30 -14.20
N SER A 3 -0.45 7.65 -13.02
CA SER A 3 0.69 6.94 -12.41
C SER A 3 0.30 5.50 -12.04
N ALA A 4 -0.99 5.24 -11.83
CA ALA A 4 -1.54 3.94 -11.46
C ALA A 4 -1.16 2.82 -12.44
N SER A 5 -1.27 3.02 -13.76
CA SER A 5 -0.95 1.96 -14.73
C SER A 5 0.52 1.54 -14.72
N THR A 6 1.41 2.48 -14.36
CA THR A 6 2.84 2.26 -14.32
C THR A 6 3.29 1.61 -13.01
N LEU A 7 2.66 1.99 -11.89
CA LEU A 7 3.06 1.56 -10.55
C LEU A 7 2.28 0.33 -10.05
N LEU A 8 0.98 0.25 -10.35
CA LEU A 8 0.09 -0.82 -9.91
C LEU A 8 -0.18 -1.87 -11.00
N GLY A 9 0.19 -1.56 -12.25
CA GLY A 9 -0.16 -2.35 -13.44
C GLY A 9 -1.51 -1.95 -14.04
N ALA A 10 -1.80 -2.49 -15.23
CA ALA A 10 -3.06 -2.23 -15.92
C ALA A 10 -4.13 -3.26 -15.52
N LEU A 11 -5.32 -2.80 -15.15
CA LEU A 11 -6.47 -3.67 -14.96
C LEU A 11 -7.14 -3.99 -16.30
N PRO A 12 -7.39 -5.28 -16.62
CA PRO A 12 -8.18 -5.67 -17.78
C PRO A 12 -9.62 -5.14 -17.69
N ASN A 13 -10.16 -4.62 -18.80
CA ASN A 13 -11.55 -4.16 -18.89
C ASN A 13 -12.59 -5.27 -18.67
N SER A 14 -12.18 -6.55 -18.67
CA SER A 14 -13.04 -7.70 -18.40
C SER A 14 -13.37 -7.88 -16.92
N ILE A 15 -12.68 -7.16 -16.02
CA ILE A 15 -12.90 -7.26 -14.58
C ILE A 15 -14.13 -6.45 -14.17
N GLN A 16 -14.96 -7.04 -13.31
CA GLN A 16 -16.02 -6.33 -12.61
C GLN A 16 -15.54 -5.89 -11.23
N LEU A 17 -15.82 -4.63 -10.90
CA LEU A 17 -15.56 -4.04 -9.58
C LEU A 17 -16.47 -4.68 -8.53
N LEU A 18 -16.15 -4.52 -7.25
CA LEU A 18 -16.91 -5.08 -6.14
C LEU A 18 -18.38 -4.61 -6.14
N ASN A 19 -18.62 -3.38 -6.59
CA ASN A 19 -19.96 -2.79 -6.72
C ASN A 19 -20.68 -3.19 -8.04
N GLY A 20 -20.08 -4.04 -8.87
CA GLY A 20 -20.61 -4.47 -10.17
C GLY A 20 -20.31 -3.53 -11.34
N ASP A 21 -19.61 -2.41 -11.11
CA ASP A 21 -19.21 -1.50 -12.17
C ASP A 21 -18.04 -2.02 -13.01
N LYS A 22 -17.77 -1.33 -14.13
CA LYS A 22 -16.62 -1.60 -15.00
C LYS A 22 -15.38 -0.84 -14.54
N VAL A 23 -14.20 -1.38 -14.85
CA VAL A 23 -12.88 -0.74 -14.60
C VAL A 23 -12.79 0.69 -15.15
N SER A 24 -13.46 1.00 -16.26
CA SER A 24 -13.48 2.35 -16.84
C SER A 24 -14.09 3.42 -15.94
N LYS A 25 -14.81 3.03 -14.88
CA LYS A 25 -15.35 3.95 -13.87
C LYS A 25 -14.39 4.20 -12.70
N LEU A 26 -13.25 3.50 -12.63
CA LEU A 26 -12.25 3.75 -11.60
C LEU A 26 -11.62 5.13 -11.78
N ASP A 27 -11.62 5.89 -10.69
CA ASP A 27 -11.02 7.21 -10.63
C ASP A 27 -9.74 7.17 -9.78
N PHE A 28 -8.59 7.24 -10.45
CA PHE A 28 -7.28 7.24 -9.81
C PHE A 28 -6.79 8.63 -9.39
N ARG A 29 -7.59 9.70 -9.50
CA ARG A 29 -7.15 11.06 -9.11
C ARG A 29 -6.66 11.15 -7.66
N ALA A 30 -7.33 10.45 -6.73
CA ALA A 30 -6.91 10.41 -5.33
C ALA A 30 -5.55 9.71 -5.17
N TYR A 31 -5.35 8.60 -5.90
CA TYR A 31 -4.08 7.88 -5.94
C TYR A 31 -2.96 8.72 -6.57
N ASP A 32 -3.23 9.35 -7.72
CA ASP A 32 -2.26 10.19 -8.42
C ASP A 32 -1.84 11.38 -7.53
N ALA A 33 -2.77 12.00 -6.82
CA ALA A 33 -2.45 13.05 -5.83
C ALA A 33 -1.61 12.52 -4.66
N TYR A 34 -1.84 11.28 -4.21
CA TYR A 34 -1.00 10.62 -3.22
C TYR A 34 0.43 10.39 -3.75
N VAL A 35 0.56 9.91 -5.00
CA VAL A 35 1.85 9.72 -5.66
C VAL A 35 2.62 11.04 -5.68
N GLU A 36 2.02 12.12 -6.14
CA GLU A 36 2.64 13.45 -6.16
C GLU A 36 3.14 13.90 -4.78
N ARG A 37 2.33 13.66 -3.72
CA ARG A 37 2.74 13.97 -2.34
C ARG A 37 3.96 13.16 -1.90
N GLN A 38 3.98 11.85 -2.15
CA GLN A 38 5.12 10.99 -1.80
C GLN A 38 6.37 11.35 -2.61
N GLN A 39 6.24 11.62 -3.91
CA GLN A 39 7.35 12.03 -4.77
C GLN A 39 7.97 13.35 -4.29
N LYS A 40 7.14 14.34 -3.99
CA LYS A 40 7.59 15.61 -3.42
C LYS A 40 8.33 15.39 -2.10
N LEU A 41 7.73 14.62 -1.20
CA LEU A 41 8.31 14.35 0.11
C LEU A 41 9.69 13.69 -0.01
N PHE A 42 9.85 12.67 -0.85
CA PHE A 42 11.14 12.00 -1.04
C PHE A 42 12.14 12.89 -1.78
N SER A 43 11.69 13.79 -2.66
CA SER A 43 12.59 14.75 -3.32
C SER A 43 13.18 15.78 -2.35
N GLU A 44 12.47 16.10 -1.27
CA GLU A 44 12.90 17.08 -0.26
C GLU A 44 13.70 16.43 0.87
N LEU A 45 13.39 15.19 1.24
CA LEU A 45 13.84 14.58 2.50
C LEU A 45 14.71 13.34 2.35
N SER A 46 14.88 12.79 1.14
CA SER A 46 15.64 11.55 0.93
C SER A 46 16.81 11.75 -0.03
N SER A 47 17.76 10.81 -0.01
CA SER A 47 18.86 10.75 -1.00
C SER A 47 18.61 9.65 -2.02
N SER A 48 17.35 9.51 -2.46
CA SER A 48 16.92 8.42 -3.33
C SER A 48 17.81 8.23 -4.57
N ALA A 49 18.22 6.99 -4.81
CA ALA A 49 19.06 6.63 -5.96
C ALA A 49 18.34 6.82 -7.31
N ILE A 50 17.00 6.79 -7.29
CA ILE A 50 16.16 7.07 -8.44
C ILE A 50 15.50 8.42 -8.20
N TYR A 51 15.53 9.30 -9.20
CA TYR A 51 14.85 10.58 -9.10
C TYR A 51 13.35 10.37 -8.79
N PRO A 52 12.79 10.93 -7.70
CA PRO A 52 11.42 10.61 -7.28
C PRO A 52 10.33 10.89 -8.32
N HIS A 53 10.56 11.81 -9.27
CA HIS A 53 9.60 12.10 -10.34
C HIS A 53 9.85 11.29 -11.62
N ASP A 54 10.85 10.40 -11.66
CA ASP A 54 11.04 9.43 -12.75
C ASP A 54 10.10 8.23 -12.55
N THR A 55 8.83 8.45 -12.85
CA THR A 55 7.77 7.43 -12.71
C THR A 55 8.05 6.18 -13.55
N LEU A 56 8.82 6.27 -14.65
CA LEU A 56 9.16 5.11 -15.47
C LEU A 56 10.14 4.19 -14.75
N SER A 57 11.21 4.75 -14.16
CA SER A 57 12.17 3.96 -13.38
C SER A 57 11.55 3.43 -12.08
N LEU A 58 10.72 4.24 -11.40
CA LEU A 58 9.95 3.77 -10.25
C LEU A 58 9.00 2.61 -10.62
N GLY A 59 8.35 2.66 -11.79
CA GLY A 59 7.52 1.57 -12.31
C GLY A 59 8.29 0.28 -12.55
N LYS A 60 9.54 0.36 -13.01
CA LYS A 60 10.41 -0.83 -13.16
C LYS A 60 10.72 -1.48 -11.81
N VAL A 61 11.03 -0.67 -10.80
CA VAL A 61 11.24 -1.16 -9.42
C VAL A 61 9.95 -1.73 -8.84
N ALA A 62 8.81 -1.09 -9.07
CA ALA A 62 7.50 -1.59 -8.64
C ALA A 62 7.22 -2.99 -9.21
N ALA A 63 7.44 -3.18 -10.51
CA ALA A 63 7.30 -4.48 -11.16
C ALA A 63 8.23 -5.55 -10.55
N GLN A 64 9.45 -5.19 -10.17
CA GLN A 64 10.38 -6.10 -9.50
C GLN A 64 9.90 -6.51 -8.10
N ILE A 65 9.46 -5.55 -7.30
CA ILE A 65 8.91 -5.82 -5.96
C ILE A 65 7.69 -6.72 -6.05
N LEU A 66 6.74 -6.40 -6.95
CA LEU A 66 5.51 -7.17 -7.10
C LEU A 66 5.75 -8.59 -7.62
N ARG A 67 6.78 -8.81 -8.45
CA ARG A 67 7.10 -10.12 -9.03
C ARG A 67 7.89 -11.02 -8.07
N HIS A 68 8.92 -10.47 -7.43
CA HIS A 68 9.87 -11.28 -6.66
C HIS A 68 9.62 -11.22 -5.16
N LYS A 69 8.99 -10.15 -4.67
CA LYS A 69 8.71 -9.88 -3.25
C LYS A 69 9.92 -9.96 -2.33
N GLN A 70 11.15 -10.01 -2.86
CA GLN A 70 12.38 -10.11 -2.08
C GLN A 70 13.07 -8.76 -2.00
N ARG A 71 13.43 -8.37 -0.78
CA ARG A 71 14.04 -7.07 -0.47
C ARG A 71 15.40 -6.90 -1.17
N ASP A 72 16.31 -7.82 -0.92
CA ASP A 72 17.70 -7.70 -1.39
C ASP A 72 17.80 -7.76 -2.91
N GLN A 73 16.93 -8.54 -3.55
CA GLN A 73 16.81 -8.54 -5.01
C GLN A 73 16.32 -7.19 -5.54
N ALA A 74 15.33 -6.58 -4.89
CA ALA A 74 14.81 -5.28 -5.29
C ALA A 74 15.84 -4.16 -5.06
N ILE A 75 16.61 -4.20 -3.96
CA ILE A 75 17.72 -3.25 -3.70
C ILE A 75 18.81 -3.39 -4.76
N SER A 76 19.29 -4.61 -5.01
CA SER A 76 20.32 -4.89 -6.01
C SER A 76 19.90 -4.42 -7.41
N TYR A 77 18.64 -4.68 -7.78
CA TYR A 77 18.06 -4.17 -9.02
C TYR A 77 18.02 -2.65 -9.07
N THR A 78 17.61 -2.00 -7.98
CA THR A 78 17.50 -0.53 -7.87
C THR A 78 18.88 0.13 -8.01
N CYS A 79 19.91 -0.42 -7.37
CA CYS A 79 21.28 0.07 -7.50
C CYS A 79 21.81 -0.09 -8.93
N THR A 80 21.55 -1.25 -9.57
CA THR A 80 21.93 -1.50 -10.96
C THR A 80 21.21 -0.54 -11.93
N LEU A 81 19.91 -0.31 -11.71
CA LEU A 81 19.09 0.56 -12.56
C LEU A 81 19.52 2.02 -12.48
N SER A 82 19.90 2.49 -11.28
CA SER A 82 20.34 3.88 -11.04
C SER A 82 21.82 4.11 -11.36
N GLY A 83 22.63 3.05 -11.45
CA GLY A 83 24.09 3.16 -11.48
C GLY A 83 24.68 3.68 -10.17
N ASN A 84 23.92 3.62 -9.08
CA ASN A 84 24.31 4.10 -7.75
C ASN A 84 24.60 2.91 -6.82
N ASN A 85 25.79 2.89 -6.23
CA ASN A 85 26.21 1.84 -5.30
C ASN A 85 25.95 2.21 -3.83
N ASP A 86 25.40 3.40 -3.55
CA ASP A 86 24.96 3.79 -2.22
C ASP A 86 23.69 3.02 -1.84
N LEU A 87 23.86 2.05 -0.95
CA LEU A 87 22.79 1.20 -0.46
C LEU A 87 21.68 1.99 0.25
N ASN A 88 22.00 3.10 0.92
CA ASN A 88 21.00 3.94 1.58
C ASN A 88 20.15 4.67 0.54
N ALA A 89 20.78 5.19 -0.51
CA ALA A 89 20.07 5.80 -1.65
C ALA A 89 19.14 4.79 -2.35
N CYS A 90 19.61 3.55 -2.56
CA CYS A 90 18.79 2.49 -3.13
C CYS A 90 17.63 2.09 -2.19
N GLN A 91 17.87 2.06 -0.88
CA GLN A 91 16.85 1.80 0.12
C GLN A 91 15.78 2.91 0.15
N ASP A 92 16.16 4.18 0.00
CA ASP A 92 15.23 5.31 -0.10
C ASP A 92 14.33 5.19 -1.33
N ALA A 93 14.89 4.82 -2.49
CA ALA A 93 14.11 4.51 -3.68
C ALA A 93 13.16 3.33 -3.45
N LEU A 94 13.63 2.26 -2.81
CA LEU A 94 12.79 1.11 -2.45
C LEU A 94 11.64 1.52 -1.51
N ASN A 95 11.93 2.32 -0.49
CA ASN A 95 10.93 2.83 0.45
C ASN A 95 9.85 3.63 -0.28
N LEU A 96 10.24 4.58 -1.14
CA LEU A 96 9.30 5.33 -1.97
C LEU A 96 8.40 4.40 -2.78
N VAL A 97 8.98 3.49 -3.56
CA VAL A 97 8.21 2.57 -4.41
C VAL A 97 7.28 1.70 -3.58
N THR A 98 7.74 1.21 -2.42
CA THR A 98 6.92 0.40 -1.50
C THR A 98 5.71 1.20 -1.01
N ARG A 99 5.89 2.48 -0.64
CA ARG A 99 4.77 3.38 -0.30
C ARG A 99 3.80 3.55 -1.47
N LEU A 100 4.31 3.73 -2.69
CA LEU A 100 3.48 3.93 -3.88
C LEU A 100 2.65 2.69 -4.25
N ILE A 101 3.16 1.47 -4.06
CA ILE A 101 2.47 0.23 -4.45
C ILE A 101 1.58 -0.34 -3.33
N LEU A 102 1.88 -0.07 -2.06
CA LEU A 102 1.12 -0.58 -0.91
C LEU A 102 0.25 0.48 -0.24
N MET A 103 0.49 1.77 -0.51
CA MET A 103 -0.11 2.90 0.20
C MET A 103 0.01 2.78 1.72
N ILE A 104 1.15 2.29 2.19
CA ILE A 104 1.52 2.24 3.61
C ILE A 104 2.67 3.19 3.85
N GLU A 105 2.76 3.77 5.04
CA GLU A 105 3.95 4.50 5.45
C GLU A 105 5.02 3.52 5.95
N VAL A 106 6.12 3.41 5.20
CA VAL A 106 7.26 2.51 5.51
C VAL A 106 8.58 3.25 5.34
N GLY A 107 9.62 2.81 6.06
CA GLY A 107 10.98 3.33 5.94
C GLY A 107 11.27 4.51 6.87
N SER A 108 12.51 5.01 6.82
CA SER A 108 12.93 6.18 7.59
C SER A 108 12.92 7.42 6.68
N LEU A 109 12.37 8.52 7.19
CA LEU A 109 12.56 9.85 6.62
C LEU A 109 13.25 10.64 7.71
N GLU A 110 14.57 10.78 7.63
CA GLU A 110 15.39 11.33 8.73
C GLU A 110 15.16 12.82 9.03
N LYS A 111 14.08 13.44 8.57
CA LYS A 111 13.70 14.79 9.00
C LYS A 111 12.22 14.88 9.30
N ALA A 112 11.95 15.26 10.55
CA ALA A 112 10.65 15.64 11.06
C ALA A 112 10.11 16.87 10.30
N SER A 113 9.47 16.66 9.16
CA SER A 113 8.65 17.69 8.53
C SER A 113 7.34 17.08 8.03
N GLY A 114 6.39 17.02 8.97
CA GLY A 114 5.02 17.47 8.75
C GLY A 114 4.26 16.83 7.60
N PHE A 115 3.67 15.68 7.85
CA PHE A 115 2.28 15.33 7.48
C PHE A 115 1.87 13.96 8.04
N MET A 116 2.68 13.36 8.93
CA MET A 116 2.19 12.27 9.76
C MET A 116 1.11 12.82 10.68
N HIS A 117 -0.15 12.45 10.42
CA HIS A 117 -1.12 12.29 11.49
C HIS A 117 -0.39 11.66 12.66
N GLN A 118 -0.54 12.23 13.86
CA GLN A 118 0.14 11.86 15.09
C GLN A 118 0.09 10.33 15.35
N THR A 119 0.89 9.55 14.62
CA THR A 119 1.41 8.30 15.13
C THR A 119 2.24 8.77 16.29
N GLY A 120 2.00 8.22 17.48
CA GLY A 120 2.82 8.52 18.64
C GLY A 120 4.32 8.21 18.38
N PRO A 121 5.12 8.02 19.43
CA PRO A 121 6.57 7.84 19.31
C PRO A 121 7.03 6.54 18.61
N ARG A 122 6.17 5.87 17.83
CA ARG A 122 6.48 4.60 17.20
C ARG A 122 7.22 4.85 15.87
N PRO A 123 8.42 4.26 15.69
CA PRO A 123 9.10 4.32 14.41
C PRO A 123 8.22 3.68 13.33
N LEU A 124 8.30 4.22 12.11
CA LEU A 124 7.66 3.62 10.95
C LEU A 124 8.13 2.17 10.78
N PRO A 125 7.26 1.27 10.30
CA PRO A 125 7.67 -0.08 9.96
C PRO A 125 8.81 0.01 8.94
N LEU A 126 9.82 -0.84 9.13
CA LEU A 126 10.91 -0.99 8.17
C LEU A 126 10.67 -2.27 7.37
N TRP A 127 10.98 -2.23 6.08
CA TRP A 127 11.18 -3.46 5.34
C TRP A 127 12.62 -3.91 5.59
N ASP A 128 12.81 -4.60 6.72
CA ASP A 128 14.08 -5.15 7.19
C ASP A 128 14.22 -6.65 6.92
N GLU A 129 13.11 -7.36 6.76
CA GLU A 129 13.06 -8.79 6.44
C GLU A 129 13.20 -9.11 4.95
N ASP A 130 13.55 -10.36 4.66
CA ASP A 130 13.82 -10.86 3.31
C ASP A 130 12.63 -10.72 2.34
N TYR A 131 11.39 -10.89 2.83
CA TYR A 131 10.19 -10.94 1.99
C TYR A 131 9.16 -9.86 2.35
N LEU A 132 8.51 -9.31 1.32
CA LEU A 132 7.41 -8.35 1.45
C LEU A 132 6.23 -8.94 2.25
N ASP A 133 6.01 -10.26 2.15
CA ASP A 133 4.95 -10.95 2.88
C ASP A 133 5.16 -10.90 4.41
N SER A 134 6.41 -10.82 4.87
CA SER A 134 6.74 -10.63 6.29
C SER A 134 6.35 -9.22 6.77
N LEU A 135 6.59 -8.19 5.95
CA LEU A 135 6.18 -6.82 6.23
C LEU A 135 4.65 -6.72 6.30
N THR A 136 3.94 -7.28 5.32
CA THR A 136 2.46 -7.25 5.30
C THR A 136 1.87 -8.07 6.44
N GLY A 137 2.47 -9.19 6.83
CA GLY A 137 2.05 -9.97 8.00
C GLY A 137 2.20 -9.20 9.33
N LYS A 138 3.24 -8.36 9.46
CA LYS A 138 3.42 -7.47 10.63
C LYS A 138 2.38 -6.34 10.65
N LEU A 139 1.99 -5.81 9.49
CA LEU A 139 1.08 -4.66 9.36
C LEU A 139 -0.40 -5.04 9.40
N PHE A 140 -0.73 -6.18 8.81
CA PHE A 140 -2.08 -6.72 8.74
C PHE A 140 -2.10 -8.09 9.42
N PRO A 141 -1.88 -8.14 10.75
CA PRO A 141 -1.92 -9.40 11.45
C PRO A 141 -3.28 -10.04 11.21
N ILE A 142 -3.28 -11.24 10.62
CA ILE A 142 -4.47 -12.06 10.51
C ILE A 142 -4.78 -12.52 11.92
N SER A 143 -5.48 -11.69 12.69
CA SER A 143 -6.04 -12.10 13.95
C SER A 143 -7.02 -13.21 13.61
N SER A 144 -6.67 -14.45 13.96
CA SER A 144 -7.59 -15.60 14.00
C SER A 144 -8.90 -15.07 14.54
N GLN A 145 -9.93 -15.05 13.69
CA GLN A 145 -11.22 -14.42 13.95
C GLN A 145 -11.55 -14.52 15.44
N GLN A 146 -11.35 -13.44 16.19
CA GLN A 146 -12.09 -13.26 17.43
C GLN A 146 -13.51 -13.06 16.92
N THR A 147 -14.19 -14.20 16.69
CA THR A 147 -15.59 -14.18 16.38
C THR A 147 -16.22 -13.38 17.50
N CYS A 148 -16.76 -12.21 17.19
CA CYS A 148 -17.65 -11.47 18.07
C CYS A 148 -18.96 -12.26 18.20
N ARG A 149 -18.88 -13.56 18.53
CA ARG A 149 -19.99 -14.45 18.84
C ARG A 149 -20.51 -13.99 20.19
N GLY A 150 -21.59 -13.21 20.16
CA GLY A 150 -22.31 -12.75 21.35
C GLY A 150 -22.36 -11.25 21.52
N MET A 151 -21.62 -10.47 20.73
CA MET A 151 -21.89 -9.04 20.63
C MET A 151 -23.03 -8.87 19.62
N ALA A 152 -24.24 -8.66 20.11
CA ALA A 152 -25.33 -8.17 19.28
C ALA A 152 -24.87 -6.83 18.72
N MET A 153 -24.31 -6.82 17.50
CA MET A 153 -24.11 -5.56 16.78
C MET A 153 -25.47 -4.91 16.72
N THR A 154 -25.58 -3.73 17.32
CA THR A 154 -26.77 -2.90 17.19
C THR A 154 -27.04 -2.69 15.69
N PRO A 155 -28.30 -2.59 15.25
CA PRO A 155 -28.65 -2.72 13.83
C PRO A 155 -28.00 -1.70 12.88
N GLU A 156 -27.40 -0.63 13.40
CA GLU A 156 -26.79 0.44 12.61
C GLU A 156 -25.47 0.92 13.22
N LEU A 157 -24.40 0.15 13.07
CA LEU A 157 -23.04 0.66 13.25
C LEU A 157 -22.64 1.43 11.97
N SER A 158 -23.14 2.65 11.86
CA SER A 158 -22.96 3.55 10.72
C SER A 158 -21.98 4.68 11.09
N ALA A 159 -21.45 5.38 10.09
CA ALA A 159 -20.64 6.57 10.33
C ALA A 159 -21.37 7.59 11.23
N TRP A 160 -22.68 7.75 11.01
CA TRP A 160 -23.51 8.63 11.82
C TRP A 160 -23.58 8.19 13.28
N SER A 161 -23.79 6.91 13.57
CA SER A 161 -23.86 6.44 14.97
C SER A 161 -22.50 6.47 15.65
N LEU A 162 -21.40 6.23 14.93
CA LEU A 162 -20.05 6.40 15.46
C LEU A 162 -19.80 7.84 15.90
N GLU A 163 -20.11 8.83 15.06
CA GLU A 163 -19.85 10.24 15.37
C GLU A 163 -20.83 10.82 16.41
N ASN A 164 -22.13 10.54 16.26
CA ASN A 164 -23.17 11.24 17.03
C ASN A 164 -23.60 10.50 18.30
N VAL A 165 -23.42 9.17 18.36
CA VAL A 165 -23.81 8.36 19.52
C VAL A 165 -22.59 7.94 20.32
N ALA A 166 -21.54 7.46 19.65
CA ALA A 166 -20.32 6.99 20.31
C ALA A 166 -19.27 8.09 20.54
N GLY A 167 -19.45 9.28 19.94
CA GLY A 167 -18.48 10.38 20.03
C GLY A 167 -17.13 10.07 19.35
N ILE A 168 -17.13 9.14 18.41
CA ILE A 168 -15.95 8.70 17.66
C ILE A 168 -15.90 9.49 16.35
N LYS A 169 -14.93 10.40 16.23
CA LYS A 169 -14.68 11.16 15.03
C LYS A 169 -14.09 10.28 13.92
N ILE A 170 -14.63 10.39 12.71
CA ILE A 170 -14.05 9.73 11.54
C ILE A 170 -13.06 10.68 10.86
N GLU A 171 -11.85 10.18 10.60
CA GLU A 171 -10.85 10.87 9.78
C GLU A 171 -10.39 10.00 8.63
N PHE A 172 -10.23 10.60 7.45
CA PHE A 172 -9.72 9.88 6.28
C PHE A 172 -8.20 9.79 6.33
N THR A 173 -7.66 8.65 5.88
CA THR A 173 -6.21 8.41 5.83
C THR A 173 -5.78 7.92 4.45
N ASP A 174 -4.57 8.34 4.04
CA ASP A 174 -3.85 7.81 2.88
C ASP A 174 -3.02 6.56 3.23
N ASN A 175 -2.85 6.25 4.53
CA ASN A 175 -2.08 5.12 5.01
C ASN A 175 -3.02 3.93 5.25
N LEU A 176 -2.92 2.89 4.42
CA LEU A 176 -3.76 1.70 4.52
C LEU A 176 -3.58 0.97 5.86
N ALA A 177 -2.37 1.01 6.44
CA ALA A 177 -2.11 0.38 7.74
C ALA A 177 -2.87 1.06 8.90
N ASP A 178 -3.37 2.28 8.71
CA ASP A 178 -4.21 2.97 9.69
C ASP A 178 -5.71 2.74 9.48
N HIS A 179 -6.11 1.95 8.47
CA HIS A 179 -7.52 1.64 8.26
C HIS A 179 -8.13 0.96 9.50
N LEU A 180 -9.22 1.54 9.99
CA LEU A 180 -9.91 1.16 11.23
C LEU A 180 -9.07 1.29 12.51
N ARG A 181 -7.97 2.06 12.47
CA ARG A 181 -7.18 2.36 13.67
C ARG A 181 -7.94 3.33 14.56
N LEU A 182 -8.21 2.90 15.80
CA LEU A 182 -8.70 3.77 16.87
C LEU A 182 -7.52 4.46 17.56
N THR A 183 -7.62 5.77 17.71
CA THR A 183 -6.61 6.62 18.35
C THR A 183 -7.27 7.61 19.29
N ASN A 184 -6.48 8.46 19.95
CA ASN A 184 -6.96 9.52 20.85
C ASN A 184 -7.95 8.97 21.89
N ASN A 185 -7.51 7.99 22.68
CA ASN A 185 -8.33 7.33 23.70
C ASN A 185 -9.65 6.77 23.15
N ASN A 186 -9.62 6.16 21.97
CA ASN A 186 -10.76 5.58 21.25
C ASN A 186 -11.82 6.59 20.78
N THR A 187 -11.46 7.87 20.65
CA THR A 187 -12.38 8.92 20.15
C THR A 187 -12.17 9.27 18.68
N GLN A 188 -11.20 8.64 18.02
CA GLN A 188 -10.91 8.92 16.62
C GLN A 188 -10.62 7.63 15.85
N LEU A 189 -11.37 7.42 14.76
CA LEU A 189 -11.27 6.29 13.85
C LEU A 189 -10.76 6.74 12.49
N TYR A 190 -9.71 6.09 12.00
CA TYR A 190 -9.19 6.34 10.66
C TYR A 190 -9.85 5.44 9.60
N ILE A 191 -10.25 6.01 8.47
CA ILE A 191 -10.82 5.30 7.32
C ILE A 191 -9.96 5.57 6.08
N PHE A 192 -9.28 4.53 5.60
CA PHE A 192 -8.65 4.56 4.28
C PHE A 192 -9.69 4.67 3.15
N HIS A 193 -9.47 5.59 2.21
CA HIS A 193 -10.50 6.00 1.23
C HIS A 193 -10.12 5.81 -0.25
N HIS A 194 -8.95 5.25 -0.58
CA HIS A 194 -8.54 5.07 -1.97
C HIS A 194 -9.19 3.84 -2.60
N VAL A 195 -10.47 3.96 -2.95
CA VAL A 195 -11.28 2.86 -3.50
C VAL A 195 -10.68 2.28 -4.78
N ALA A 196 -10.21 3.14 -5.71
CA ALA A 196 -9.62 2.67 -6.96
C ALA A 196 -8.33 1.85 -6.73
N PHE A 197 -7.55 2.21 -5.71
CA PHE A 197 -6.40 1.43 -5.29
C PHE A 197 -6.82 0.06 -4.71
N LEU A 198 -7.83 0.02 -3.84
CA LEU A 198 -8.31 -1.25 -3.26
C LEU A 198 -8.83 -2.21 -4.34
N GLU A 199 -9.59 -1.69 -5.31
CA GLU A 199 -10.05 -2.47 -6.46
C GLU A 199 -8.86 -2.98 -7.30
N ALA A 200 -7.84 -2.14 -7.52
CA ALA A 200 -6.63 -2.55 -8.22
C ALA A 200 -5.92 -3.71 -7.49
N GLN A 201 -5.67 -3.58 -6.19
CA GLN A 201 -5.00 -4.59 -5.38
C GLN A 201 -5.75 -5.93 -5.36
N ARG A 202 -7.06 -5.88 -5.17
CA ARG A 202 -7.93 -7.08 -5.13
C ARG A 202 -7.81 -7.90 -6.41
N ASN A 203 -7.81 -7.22 -7.56
CA ASN A 203 -7.84 -7.86 -8.87
C ASN A 203 -6.45 -8.30 -9.38
N SER A 204 -5.39 -7.63 -8.92
CA SER A 204 -4.01 -8.05 -9.18
C SER A 204 -3.68 -9.41 -8.55
N GLN A 205 -4.28 -9.75 -7.40
CA GLN A 205 -4.10 -11.08 -6.77
C GLN A 205 -4.82 -12.20 -7.53
N THR A 206 -5.99 -11.92 -8.12
CA THR A 206 -6.79 -12.93 -8.83
C THR A 206 -6.15 -13.38 -10.15
N THR A 207 -5.41 -12.48 -10.81
CA THR A 207 -4.74 -12.78 -12.09
C THR A 207 -3.53 -13.71 -11.92
N GLY A 208 -2.95 -13.79 -10.72
CA GLY A 208 -1.84 -14.69 -10.39
C GLY A 208 -2.23 -16.15 -10.14
N GLN A 209 -3.52 -16.47 -9.94
CA GLN A 209 -3.98 -17.85 -9.71
C GLN A 209 -4.39 -18.60 -10.97
N HIS A 210 -4.50 -17.95 -12.13
CA HIS A 210 -4.98 -18.59 -13.37
C HIS A 210 -3.90 -19.28 -14.21
N TYR A 211 -2.63 -19.28 -13.75
CA TYR A 211 -1.49 -19.95 -14.41
C TYR A 211 -0.83 -21.01 -13.52
N ALA A 212 -1.61 -21.84 -12.84
CA ALA A 212 -1.12 -23.14 -12.39
C ALA A 212 -1.27 -24.13 -13.57
N PRO A 213 -0.18 -24.66 -14.16
CA PRO A 213 -0.31 -25.74 -15.14
C PRO A 213 -0.89 -26.95 -14.40
N THR A 214 -2.05 -27.41 -14.86
CA THR A 214 -2.57 -28.72 -14.47
C THR A 214 -1.68 -29.76 -15.15
N GLU A 215 -0.53 -30.08 -14.54
CA GLU A 215 0.19 -31.31 -14.88
C GLU A 215 -0.66 -32.49 -14.38
N ARG A 216 -1.59 -32.91 -15.25
CA ARG A 216 -2.11 -34.27 -15.19
C ARG A 216 -0.95 -35.21 -15.49
N SER A 217 -0.47 -35.86 -14.44
CA SER A 217 0.30 -37.10 -14.51
C SER A 217 -0.27 -38.02 -15.58
N LYS A 218 0.55 -38.31 -16.60
CA LYS A 218 0.40 -39.41 -17.53
C LYS A 218 1.76 -40.08 -17.70
N TYR A 219 2.30 -40.72 -16.65
CA TYR A 219 3.28 -41.80 -16.80
C TYR A 219 3.30 -42.66 -15.53
N GLY A 220 3.14 -43.98 -15.69
CA GLY A 220 3.50 -45.02 -14.71
C GLY A 220 2.34 -45.69 -14.01
#